data_AF-A0AAE4C345-F1
#
_entry.id   AF-A0AAE4C345-F1
#
_cell.length_a   1.000
_cell.length_b   1.000
_cell.length_c   1.000
_cell.angle_alpha   90.00
_cell.angle_beta   90.00
_cell.angle_gamma   90.00
#
_symmetry.space_group_name_H-M   'P 1'
#
loop_
_entity.id
_entity.type
_entity.pdbx_description
1 polymer ?
#
loop_
_entity_poly.entity_id
_entity_poly.type
_entity_poly.pdbx_seq_one_letter_code
_entity_poly.pdbx_strand_id
1 'polypeptide(L)'
;MNSIILNKRISILMSFLLVILTSCTSIKLISDYDELTDKKIVALQEKVTGFVVKIRDEIGTDKAKYVNYKPFYQEVKVDLETLKIRTNAIDNNKIVQDQVATLAQYIDNLEKVHKLGFNDVSEVDLINSQCNTIFTALTKLQLGLKRGEKK
;
A
#
# COMPACT_ATOMS: atom_id res chain seq x y z
N MET A 1 -1.86 64.83 -11.77
CA MET A 1 -1.99 64.02 -10.53
C MET A 1 -2.77 62.72 -10.73
N ASN A 2 -3.84 62.70 -11.54
CA ASN A 2 -4.64 61.50 -11.80
C ASN A 2 -3.93 60.38 -12.59
N SER A 3 -3.03 60.69 -13.54
CA SER A 3 -2.33 59.66 -14.34
C SER A 3 -1.30 58.85 -13.52
N ILE A 4 -0.65 59.48 -12.54
CA ILE A 4 0.33 58.82 -11.65
C ILE A 4 -0.38 57.80 -10.74
N ILE A 5 -1.59 58.14 -10.27
CA ILE A 5 -2.43 57.26 -9.44
C ILE A 5 -2.97 56.09 -10.28
N LEU A 6 -3.34 56.35 -11.55
CA LEU A 6 -3.79 55.32 -12.48
C LEU A 6 -2.67 54.33 -12.83
N ASN A 7 -1.46 54.80 -13.11
CA ASN A 7 -0.31 53.94 -13.40
C ASN A 7 0.11 53.09 -12.19
N LYS A 8 0.03 53.63 -10.96
CA LYS A 8 0.25 52.84 -9.73
C LYS A 8 -0.80 51.74 -9.56
N ARG A 9 -2.09 52.03 -9.82
CA ARG A 9 -3.16 51.02 -9.75
C ARG A 9 -2.99 49.92 -10.79
N ILE A 10 -2.62 50.27 -12.03
CA ILE A 10 -2.33 49.31 -13.10
C ILE A 10 -1.13 48.44 -12.74
N SER A 11 -0.05 49.03 -12.20
CA SER A 11 1.15 48.30 -11.79
C SER A 11 0.87 47.32 -10.63
N ILE A 12 0.03 47.71 -9.67
CA ILE A 12 -0.42 46.83 -8.58
C ILE A 12 -1.29 45.69 -9.14
N LEU A 13 -2.23 45.98 -10.04
CA LEU A 13 -3.07 44.95 -10.67
C LEU A 13 -2.23 43.95 -11.48
N MET A 14 -1.23 44.44 -12.22
CA MET A 14 -0.33 43.58 -13.00
C MET A 14 0.53 42.70 -12.10
N SER A 15 1.05 43.25 -11.00
CA SER A 15 1.81 42.48 -10.02
C SER A 15 0.96 41.38 -9.36
N PHE A 16 -0.32 41.68 -9.09
CA PHE A 16 -1.27 40.70 -8.54
C PHE A 16 -1.60 39.59 -9.55
N LEU A 17 -1.74 39.94 -10.83
CA LEU A 17 -1.99 38.99 -11.91
C LEU A 17 -0.80 38.02 -12.11
N LEU A 18 0.44 38.53 -11.98
CA LEU A 18 1.65 37.71 -12.04
C LEU A 18 1.74 36.67 -10.90
N VAL A 19 1.30 37.01 -9.69
CA VAL A 19 1.27 36.05 -8.56
C VAL A 19 0.29 34.91 -8.82
N ILE A 20 -0.90 35.21 -9.35
CA ILE A 20 -1.93 34.21 -9.67
C ILE A 20 -1.47 33.25 -10.78
N LEU A 21 -0.64 33.72 -11.72
CA LEU A 21 -0.09 32.88 -12.79
C LEU A 21 0.99 31.89 -12.29
N THR A 22 1.63 32.17 -11.14
CA THR A 22 2.67 31.30 -10.56
C THR A 22 2.15 30.26 -9.56
N SER A 23 0.88 30.35 -9.14
CA SER A 23 0.31 29.45 -8.12
C SER A 23 -0.17 28.09 -8.66
N CYS A 24 0.07 27.77 -9.93
CA CYS A 24 -0.31 26.50 -10.54
C CYS A 24 0.75 25.38 -10.35
N THR A 25 1.60 25.45 -9.33
CA THR A 25 2.42 24.30 -8.94
C THR A 25 1.52 23.24 -8.29
N SER A 26 1.29 22.14 -8.99
CA SER A 26 0.54 20.99 -8.46
C SER A 26 1.30 20.39 -7.28
N ILE A 27 0.84 20.68 -6.06
CA ILE A 27 1.37 20.03 -4.87
C ILE A 27 0.95 18.56 -4.92
N LYS A 28 1.91 17.67 -5.17
CA LYS A 28 1.67 16.23 -5.19
C LYS A 28 1.80 15.69 -3.76
N LEU A 29 0.65 15.47 -3.12
CA LEU A 29 0.57 14.98 -1.74
C LEU A 29 0.69 13.46 -1.60
N ILE A 30 0.80 12.75 -2.73
CA ILE A 30 0.91 11.29 -2.78
C ILE A 30 1.98 10.90 -3.78
N SER A 31 2.65 9.77 -3.54
CA SER A 31 3.70 9.26 -4.41
C SER A 31 3.23 9.03 -5.84
N ASP A 32 4.19 8.99 -6.75
CA ASP A 32 3.99 8.55 -8.12
C ASP A 32 3.67 7.04 -8.14
N TYR A 33 3.15 6.56 -9.27
CA TYR A 33 2.96 5.12 -9.43
C TYR A 33 4.33 4.46 -9.57
N ASP A 34 4.49 3.33 -8.88
CA ASP A 34 5.69 2.53 -8.95
C ASP A 34 5.34 1.10 -9.34
N GLU A 35 5.62 0.75 -10.61
CA GLU A 35 5.24 -0.54 -11.18
C GLU A 35 5.82 -1.73 -10.41
N LEU A 36 7.02 -1.59 -9.85
CA LEU A 36 7.65 -2.67 -9.09
C LEU A 36 6.99 -2.86 -7.72
N THR A 37 6.52 -1.79 -7.07
CA THR A 37 5.69 -1.88 -5.86
C THR A 37 4.38 -2.59 -6.17
N ASP A 38 3.69 -2.21 -7.24
CA ASP A 38 2.43 -2.84 -7.68
C ASP A 38 2.62 -4.35 -7.94
N LYS A 39 3.63 -4.71 -8.74
CA LYS A 39 3.97 -6.11 -9.02
C LYS A 39 4.28 -6.91 -7.75
N LYS A 40 5.00 -6.33 -6.80
CA LYS A 40 5.32 -7.00 -5.52
C LYS A 40 4.08 -7.19 -4.64
N ILE A 41 3.15 -6.23 -4.63
CA ILE A 41 1.88 -6.34 -3.90
C ILE A 41 1.05 -7.51 -4.48
N VAL A 42 0.93 -7.59 -5.81
CA VAL A 42 0.21 -8.67 -6.48
C VAL A 42 0.84 -10.04 -6.18
N ALA A 43 2.16 -10.17 -6.34
CA ALA A 43 2.86 -11.42 -6.06
C ALA A 43 2.70 -11.87 -4.59
N LEU A 44 2.74 -10.92 -3.64
CA LEU A 44 2.53 -11.20 -2.22
C LEU A 44 1.07 -11.65 -1.96
N GLN A 45 0.10 -10.99 -2.59
CA GLN A 45 -1.31 -11.38 -2.52
C GLN A 45 -1.53 -12.81 -3.02
N GLU A 46 -0.95 -13.17 -4.18
CA GLU A 46 -1.03 -14.51 -4.75
C GLU A 46 -0.45 -15.56 -3.80
N LYS A 47 0.73 -15.29 -3.21
CA LYS A 47 1.38 -16.18 -2.24
C LYS A 47 0.52 -16.41 -1.00
N VAL A 48 -0.02 -15.33 -0.41
CA VAL A 48 -0.91 -15.43 0.76
C VAL A 48 -2.20 -16.17 0.42
N THR A 49 -2.78 -15.88 -0.76
CA THR A 49 -3.99 -16.58 -1.23
C THR A 49 -3.73 -18.07 -1.40
N GLY A 50 -2.60 -18.45 -1.99
CA GLY A 50 -2.20 -19.84 -2.17
C GLY A 50 -2.03 -20.57 -0.83
N PHE A 51 -1.43 -19.92 0.17
CA PHE A 51 -1.40 -20.46 1.53
C PHE A 51 -2.80 -20.70 2.09
N VAL A 52 -3.69 -19.70 2.01
CA VAL A 52 -5.03 -19.78 2.59
C VAL A 52 -5.85 -20.89 1.93
N VAL A 53 -5.82 -21.01 0.60
CA VAL A 53 -6.51 -22.11 -0.09
C VAL A 53 -5.98 -23.45 0.38
N LYS A 54 -4.66 -23.62 0.42
CA LYS A 54 -4.05 -24.88 0.80
C LYS A 54 -4.32 -25.26 2.26
N ILE A 55 -4.15 -24.34 3.20
CA ILE A 55 -4.32 -24.65 4.63
C ILE A 55 -5.77 -25.02 4.96
N ARG A 56 -6.75 -24.39 4.30
CA ARG A 56 -8.17 -24.72 4.49
C ARG A 56 -8.48 -26.19 4.21
N ASP A 57 -7.88 -26.75 3.16
CA ASP A 57 -8.07 -28.16 2.77
C ASP A 57 -7.33 -29.13 3.70
N GLU A 58 -6.37 -28.63 4.48
CA GLU A 58 -5.49 -29.45 5.33
C GLU A 58 -5.85 -29.38 6.83
N ILE A 59 -6.68 -28.41 7.26
CA ILE A 59 -7.12 -28.26 8.66
C ILE A 59 -7.75 -29.56 9.17
N GLY A 60 -7.40 -29.91 10.42
CA GLY A 60 -7.79 -31.19 11.03
C GLY A 60 -6.88 -32.36 10.66
N THR A 61 -5.84 -32.15 9.85
CA THR A 61 -4.83 -33.16 9.51
C THR A 61 -3.42 -32.75 9.96
N ASP A 62 -2.50 -33.72 10.00
CA ASP A 62 -1.09 -33.48 10.26
C ASP A 62 -0.41 -32.56 9.24
N LYS A 63 -1.00 -32.39 8.04
CA LYS A 63 -0.45 -31.51 7.00
C LYS A 63 -0.59 -30.04 7.37
N ALA A 64 -1.65 -29.65 8.08
CA ALA A 64 -1.86 -28.30 8.59
C ALA A 64 -0.98 -27.92 9.80
N LYS A 65 0.02 -28.72 10.16
CA LYS A 65 0.98 -28.33 11.20
C LYS A 65 1.87 -27.21 10.71
N TYR A 66 2.11 -26.22 11.57
CA TYR A 66 2.99 -25.08 11.32
C TYR A 66 4.35 -25.46 10.68
N VAL A 67 4.95 -26.58 11.11
CA VAL A 67 6.25 -27.04 10.60
C VAL A 67 6.27 -27.20 9.06
N ASN A 68 5.14 -27.60 8.46
CA ASN A 68 5.01 -27.80 7.02
C ASN A 68 4.86 -26.48 6.25
N TYR A 69 4.57 -25.39 6.96
CA TYR A 69 4.32 -24.06 6.41
C TYR A 69 5.34 -23.02 6.86
N LYS A 70 6.34 -23.40 7.66
CA LYS A 70 7.43 -22.52 8.04
C LYS A 70 8.12 -21.83 6.84
N PRO A 71 8.39 -22.52 5.71
CA PRO A 71 8.96 -21.85 4.53
C PRO A 71 8.08 -20.71 3.99
N PHE A 72 6.76 -20.91 3.95
CA PHE A 72 5.82 -19.87 3.51
C PHE A 72 5.96 -18.59 4.35
N TYR A 73 5.97 -18.71 5.69
CA TYR A 73 6.10 -17.54 6.55
C TYR A 73 7.46 -16.84 6.40
N GLN A 74 8.54 -17.62 6.23
CA GLN A 74 9.87 -17.05 6.01
C GLN A 74 9.93 -16.26 4.71
N GLU A 75 9.40 -16.82 3.63
CA GLU A 75 9.35 -16.16 2.32
C GLU A 75 8.48 -14.90 2.35
N VAL A 76 7.27 -14.98 2.90
CA VAL A 76 6.35 -13.82 3.00
C VAL A 76 6.98 -12.70 3.81
N LYS A 77 7.71 -13.02 4.87
CA LYS A 77 8.44 -12.01 5.68
C LYS A 77 9.57 -11.35 4.92
N VAL A 78 10.33 -12.11 4.14
CA VAL A 78 11.36 -11.56 3.24
C VAL A 78 10.72 -10.63 2.21
N ASP A 79 9.60 -11.04 1.61
CA ASP A 79 8.88 -10.21 0.64
C ASP A 79 8.35 -8.91 1.25
N LEU A 80 7.77 -8.99 2.46
CA LEU A 80 7.28 -7.84 3.21
C LEU A 80 8.40 -6.86 3.60
N GLU A 81 9.53 -7.34 4.12
CA GLU A 81 10.66 -6.48 4.46
C GLU A 81 11.26 -5.83 3.21
N THR A 82 11.36 -6.58 2.10
CA THR A 82 11.80 -6.03 0.82
C THR A 82 10.85 -4.95 0.31
N LEU A 83 9.53 -5.19 0.42
CA LEU A 83 8.51 -4.23 0.03
C LEU A 83 8.58 -2.97 0.91
N LYS A 84 8.75 -3.13 2.21
CA LYS A 84 8.89 -2.03 3.17
C LYS A 84 10.12 -1.17 2.90
N ILE A 85 11.28 -1.77 2.62
CA ILE A 85 12.50 -1.03 2.22
C ILE A 85 12.21 -0.17 0.98
N ARG A 86 11.56 -0.76 -0.03
CA ARG A 86 11.22 -0.04 -1.27
C ARG A 86 10.23 1.10 -1.01
N THR A 87 9.14 0.84 -0.29
CA THR A 87 8.09 1.84 -0.07
C THR A 87 8.57 2.99 0.82
N ASN A 88 9.54 2.74 1.71
CA ASN A 88 10.22 3.77 2.50
C ASN A 88 11.15 4.66 1.68
N ALA A 89 11.71 4.14 0.58
CA ALA A 89 12.58 4.91 -0.31
C ALA A 89 11.81 5.82 -1.30
N ILE A 90 10.48 5.71 -1.34
CA ILE A 90 9.63 6.51 -2.22
C ILE A 90 9.04 7.67 -1.41
N ASP A 91 9.28 8.90 -1.89
CA ASP A 91 8.74 10.12 -1.28
C ASP A 91 7.20 10.16 -1.34
N ASN A 92 6.58 10.77 -0.33
CA ASN A 92 5.12 10.91 -0.22
C ASN A 92 4.33 9.59 -0.26
N ASN A 93 4.95 8.47 0.15
CA ASN A 93 4.38 7.12 0.06
C ASN A 93 3.81 6.59 1.38
N LYS A 94 3.52 7.47 2.34
CA LYS A 94 3.13 7.10 3.71
C LYS A 94 1.93 6.14 3.78
N ILE A 95 0.95 6.32 2.90
CA ILE A 95 -0.26 5.47 2.86
C ILE A 95 0.12 4.01 2.54
N VAL A 96 0.99 3.79 1.55
CA VAL A 96 1.45 2.44 1.19
C VAL A 96 2.33 1.87 2.31
N GLN A 97 3.21 2.68 2.90
CA GLN A 97 4.05 2.26 4.02
C GLN A 97 3.21 1.75 5.20
N ASP A 98 2.16 2.48 5.58
CA ASP A 98 1.26 2.09 6.68
C ASP A 98 0.47 0.83 6.38
N GLN A 99 -0.02 0.69 5.15
CA GLN A 99 -0.73 -0.50 4.70
C GLN A 99 0.18 -1.73 4.70
N VAL A 100 1.43 -1.61 4.21
CA VAL A 100 2.42 -2.70 4.23
C VAL A 100 2.80 -3.07 5.67
N ALA A 101 2.99 -2.10 6.55
CA ALA A 101 3.27 -2.35 7.96
C ALA A 101 2.11 -3.09 8.65
N THR A 102 0.87 -2.68 8.37
CA THR A 102 -0.32 -3.34 8.91
C THR A 102 -0.47 -4.76 8.35
N LEU A 103 -0.19 -4.97 7.06
CA LEU A 103 -0.20 -6.31 6.46
C LEU A 103 0.81 -7.23 7.14
N ALA A 104 2.01 -6.73 7.43
CA ALA A 104 3.04 -7.49 8.15
C ALA A 104 2.55 -7.94 9.54
N GLN A 105 1.85 -7.06 10.27
CA GLN A 105 1.25 -7.42 11.56
C GLN A 105 0.21 -8.53 11.44
N TYR A 106 -0.64 -8.50 10.41
CA TYR A 106 -1.61 -9.57 10.20
C TYR A 106 -0.96 -10.89 9.80
N ILE A 107 0.10 -10.88 9.00
CA ILE A 107 0.87 -12.09 8.70
C ILE A 107 1.56 -12.64 9.95
N ASP A 108 2.14 -11.79 10.80
CA ASP A 108 2.71 -12.22 12.08
C ASP A 108 1.66 -12.85 13.00
N ASN A 109 0.46 -12.27 13.03
CA ASN A 109 -0.65 -12.83 13.80
C ASN A 109 -1.12 -14.16 13.22
N LEU A 110 -1.22 -14.29 11.90
CA LEU A 110 -1.52 -15.55 11.21
C LEU A 110 -0.51 -16.63 11.59
N GLU A 111 0.79 -16.30 11.61
CA GLU A 111 1.84 -17.23 12.01
C GLU A 111 1.70 -17.64 13.47
N LYS A 112 1.43 -16.69 14.37
CA LYS A 112 1.24 -16.97 15.80
C LYS A 112 0.07 -17.91 16.03
N VAL A 113 -1.07 -17.68 15.39
CA VAL A 113 -2.23 -18.58 15.51
C VAL A 113 -1.89 -19.95 14.92
N HIS A 114 -1.26 -20.02 13.75
CA HIS A 114 -0.87 -21.31 13.17
C HIS A 114 0.10 -22.10 14.04
N LYS A 115 1.02 -21.44 14.76
CA LYS A 115 1.93 -22.09 15.72
C LYS A 115 1.18 -22.74 16.89
N LEU A 116 0.04 -22.19 17.28
CA LEU A 116 -0.85 -22.79 18.28
C LEU A 116 -1.69 -23.94 17.70
N GLY A 117 -1.79 -24.00 16.38
CA GLY A 117 -2.63 -24.94 15.64
C GLY A 117 -3.96 -24.29 15.25
N PHE A 118 -4.41 -24.55 14.02
CA PHE A 118 -5.75 -24.18 13.60
C PHE A 118 -6.72 -25.29 13.96
N ASN A 119 -7.80 -24.92 14.67
CA ASN A 119 -8.86 -25.86 15.03
C ASN A 119 -10.01 -25.82 14.01
N ASP A 120 -10.22 -24.66 13.38
CA ASP A 120 -11.32 -24.43 12.46
C ASP A 120 -10.91 -23.47 11.33
N VAL A 121 -11.53 -23.63 10.17
CA VAL A 121 -11.29 -22.78 8.99
C VAL A 121 -11.57 -21.30 9.26
N SER A 122 -12.53 -20.99 10.13
CA SER A 122 -12.89 -19.61 10.49
C SER A 122 -11.73 -18.82 11.12
N GLU A 123 -10.80 -19.50 11.79
CA GLU A 123 -9.61 -18.85 12.38
C GLU A 123 -8.67 -18.31 11.29
N VAL A 124 -8.52 -19.06 10.19
CA VAL A 124 -7.76 -18.62 9.01
C VAL A 124 -8.54 -17.53 8.26
N ASP A 125 -9.85 -17.71 8.10
CA ASP A 125 -10.70 -16.79 7.34
C ASP A 125 -10.76 -15.40 7.94
N LEU A 126 -10.82 -15.31 9.28
CA LEU A 126 -10.84 -14.04 9.99
C LEU A 126 -9.59 -13.20 9.70
N ILE A 127 -8.40 -13.83 9.74
CA ILE A 127 -7.15 -13.11 9.49
C ILE A 127 -7.01 -12.82 7.99
N ASN A 128 -7.38 -13.78 7.14
CA ASN A 128 -7.35 -13.61 5.69
C ASN A 128 -8.26 -12.46 5.23
N SER A 129 -9.44 -12.27 5.83
CA SER A 129 -10.32 -11.14 5.46
C SER A 129 -9.67 -9.79 5.76
N GLN A 130 -8.88 -9.68 6.83
CA GLN A 130 -8.12 -8.47 7.14
C GLN A 130 -6.99 -8.24 6.13
N CYS A 131 -6.23 -9.29 5.79
CA CYS A 131 -5.22 -9.21 4.72
C CYS A 131 -5.84 -8.77 3.38
N ASN A 132 -6.98 -9.36 3.00
CA ASN A 132 -7.68 -9.02 1.76
C ASN A 132 -8.19 -7.58 1.73
N THR A 133 -8.60 -7.04 2.87
CA THR A 133 -8.99 -5.62 2.99
C THR A 133 -7.80 -4.73 2.65
N ILE A 134 -6.61 -5.04 3.15
CA ILE A 134 -5.38 -4.29 2.87
C ILE A 134 -4.95 -4.46 1.42
N PHE A 135 -4.90 -5.69 0.89
CA PHE A 135 -4.57 -5.93 -0.51
C PHE A 135 -5.51 -5.17 -1.45
N THR A 136 -6.81 -5.20 -1.18
CA THR A 136 -7.80 -4.45 -1.97
C THR A 136 -7.54 -2.95 -1.93
N ALA A 137 -7.21 -2.40 -0.76
CA ALA A 137 -6.91 -0.98 -0.61
C ALA A 137 -5.62 -0.59 -1.37
N LEU A 138 -4.56 -1.39 -1.23
CA LEU A 138 -3.29 -1.22 -1.94
C LEU A 138 -3.50 -1.27 -3.46
N THR A 139 -4.18 -2.29 -3.97
CA THR A 139 -4.47 -2.45 -5.41
C THR A 139 -5.30 -1.29 -5.96
N LYS A 140 -6.36 -0.87 -5.24
CA LYS A 140 -7.16 0.30 -5.64
C LYS A 140 -6.31 1.57 -5.71
N LEU A 141 -5.41 1.76 -4.75
CA LEU A 141 -4.50 2.89 -4.73
C LEU A 141 -3.55 2.86 -5.92
N GLN A 142 -2.87 1.73 -6.17
CA GLN A 142 -1.94 1.61 -7.31
C GLN A 142 -2.62 1.85 -8.66
N LEU A 143 -3.84 1.31 -8.86
CA LEU A 143 -4.65 1.60 -10.05
C LEU A 143 -5.05 3.09 -10.14
N GLY A 144 -5.27 3.76 -9.01
CA GLY A 144 -5.46 5.21 -8.93
C GLY A 144 -4.24 5.98 -9.42
N LEU A 145 -3.07 5.68 -8.86
CA LEU A 145 -1.80 6.32 -9.20
C LEU A 145 -1.46 6.13 -10.69
N LYS A 146 -1.58 4.90 -11.20
CA LYS A 146 -1.33 4.56 -12.61
C LYS A 146 -2.22 5.32 -13.59
N ARG A 147 -3.48 5.58 -13.22
CA ARG A 147 -4.39 6.41 -14.02
C ARG A 147 -4.00 7.89 -13.96
N GLY A 148 -3.45 8.33 -12.82
CA GLY A 148 -2.99 9.69 -12.60
C GLY A 148 -1.76 10.07 -13.43
N GLU A 149 -0.88 9.12 -13.75
CA GLU A 149 0.30 9.36 -14.61
C GLU A 149 -0.05 9.71 -16.07
N LYS A 150 -1.26 9.36 -16.53
CA LYS A 150 -1.70 9.62 -17.91
C LYS A 150 -2.30 11.02 -18.11
N LYS A 151 -2.30 11.87 -17.09
CA LYS A 151 -2.84 13.23 -17.11
C LYS A 151 -1.72 14.25 -16.99
#